data_AF-A0A963C9K1-F1
#
_entry.id   AF-A0A963C9K1-F1
#
_cell.length_a   1.000
_cell.length_b   1.000
_cell.length_c   1.000
_cell.angle_alpha   90.00
_cell.angle_beta   90.00
_cell.angle_gamma   90.00
#
_symmetry.space_group_name_H-M   'P 1'
#
loop_
_entity.id
_entity.type
_entity.pdbx_description
1 polymer ?
#
loop_
_entity_poly.entity_id
_entity_poly.type
_entity_poly.pdbx_seq_one_letter_code
_entity_poly.pdbx_strand_id
1 'polypeptide(L)'
;MVDISRRKFLRGDFSARKVVLRPPWARAEAAFLAACTRCCDCINVCPQHILVMDQEARPTVDFSRAECTFCGECVEACQPKALEKREGAPPWQLKAQIQNNCLAKTNVVCRACGDACAVQAIRFSPVPMAAAQPAVDSGLCTGCGACYSPCPVQAIRIA
;
A
#
# COMPACT_ATOMS: atom_id res chain seq x y z
N MET A 1 -14.79 -6.99 -25.84
CA MET A 1 -13.70 -7.60 -26.64
C MET A 1 -12.40 -7.00 -26.15
N VAL A 2 -11.57 -7.76 -25.44
CA VAL A 2 -10.31 -7.24 -24.84
C VAL A 2 -9.23 -7.30 -25.90
N ASP A 3 -8.74 -6.13 -26.34
CA ASP A 3 -7.62 -6.02 -27.26
C ASP A 3 -6.30 -6.21 -26.47
N ILE A 4 -5.78 -7.43 -26.50
CA ILE A 4 -4.53 -7.80 -25.83
C ILE A 4 -3.39 -7.62 -26.82
N SER A 5 -2.60 -6.57 -26.63
CA SER A 5 -1.33 -6.39 -27.36
C SER A 5 -0.47 -7.65 -27.25
N ARG A 6 0.06 -8.15 -28.38
CA ARG A 6 0.90 -9.37 -28.49
C ARG A 6 2.01 -9.48 -27.45
N ARG A 7 2.56 -8.35 -26.98
CA ARG A 7 3.59 -8.29 -25.93
C ARG A 7 3.10 -8.74 -24.55
N LYS A 8 1.82 -8.52 -24.21
CA LYS A 8 1.23 -8.91 -22.91
C LYS A 8 0.95 -10.41 -22.85
N PHE A 9 0.50 -11.00 -23.96
CA PHE A 9 0.27 -12.45 -24.07
C PHE A 9 1.55 -13.27 -23.88
N LEU A 10 2.65 -12.86 -24.51
CA LEU A 10 3.94 -13.56 -24.43
C LEU A 10 4.62 -13.46 -23.05
N ARG A 11 4.19 -12.54 -22.18
CA ARG A 11 4.70 -12.40 -20.81
C ARG A 11 3.86 -13.13 -19.75
N GLY A 12 2.78 -13.81 -20.14
CA GLY A 12 1.86 -14.48 -19.20
C GLY A 12 1.12 -13.51 -18.28
N ASP A 13 1.11 -12.21 -18.62
CA ASP A 13 0.58 -11.16 -17.76
C ASP A 13 -0.93 -10.97 -18.03
N PHE A 14 -1.71 -12.00 -17.66
CA PHE A 14 -3.18 -11.99 -17.68
C PHE A 14 -3.78 -11.28 -16.44
N SER A 15 -2.94 -10.60 -15.65
CA SER A 15 -3.38 -9.98 -14.42
C SER A 15 -4.23 -8.74 -14.70
N ALA A 16 -5.43 -8.71 -14.11
CA ALA A 16 -6.28 -7.53 -14.08
C ALA A 16 -5.46 -6.32 -13.62
N ARG A 17 -5.59 -5.20 -14.34
CA ARG A 17 -4.87 -3.91 -14.15
C ARG A 17 -4.46 -3.70 -12.69
N LYS A 18 -3.18 -3.97 -12.36
CA LYS A 18 -2.62 -3.82 -11.02
C LYS A 18 -2.84 -2.37 -10.56
N VAL A 19 -3.52 -2.18 -9.42
CA VAL A 19 -3.69 -0.85 -8.83
C VAL A 19 -2.30 -0.33 -8.47
N VAL A 20 -1.88 0.76 -9.11
CA VAL A 20 -0.57 1.37 -8.88
C VAL A 20 -0.68 2.26 -7.65
N LEU A 21 0.00 1.87 -6.57
CA LEU A 21 0.04 2.65 -5.34
C LEU A 21 1.12 3.72 -5.48
N ARG A 22 0.74 4.99 -5.49
CA ARG A 22 1.71 6.09 -5.60
C ARG A 22 2.38 6.36 -4.24
N PRO A 23 3.59 6.95 -4.24
CA PRO A 23 4.25 7.38 -3.00
C PRO A 23 3.37 8.33 -2.17
N PRO A 24 3.66 8.51 -0.88
CA PRO A 24 2.90 9.41 -0.03
C PRO A 24 3.04 10.86 -0.54
N TRP A 25 1.96 11.62 -0.40
CA TRP A 25 1.77 12.98 -0.89
C TRP A 25 1.93 13.13 -2.41
N ALA A 26 1.75 12.05 -3.17
CA ALA A 26 1.65 12.17 -4.61
C ALA A 26 0.48 13.08 -5.02
N ARG A 27 0.74 13.96 -5.98
CA ARG A 27 -0.33 14.74 -6.62
C ARG A 27 -1.35 13.81 -7.26
N ALA A 28 -2.54 14.35 -7.57
CA ALA A 28 -3.54 13.61 -8.34
C ALA A 28 -2.93 13.02 -9.62
N GLU A 29 -3.35 11.81 -10.00
CA GLU A 29 -2.64 10.98 -10.99
C GLU A 29 -2.24 11.75 -12.26
N ALA A 30 -3.14 12.51 -12.88
CA ALA A 30 -2.82 13.29 -14.07
C ALA A 30 -1.69 14.31 -13.84
N ALA A 31 -1.69 15.02 -12.70
CA ALA A 31 -0.67 15.98 -12.34
C ALA A 31 0.65 15.31 -11.92
N PHE A 32 0.57 14.16 -11.24
CA PHE A 32 1.75 13.35 -10.94
C PHE A 32 2.43 12.85 -12.22
N LEU A 33 1.66 12.32 -13.17
CA LEU A 33 2.17 11.84 -14.45
C LEU A 33 2.80 12.94 -15.30
N ALA A 34 2.25 14.16 -15.24
CA ALA A 34 2.80 15.32 -15.93
C ALA A 34 4.09 15.85 -15.28
N ALA A 35 4.21 15.77 -13.95
CA ALA A 35 5.34 16.31 -13.21
C ALA A 35 6.50 15.31 -13.06
N CYS A 36 6.23 14.01 -12.89
CA CYS A 36 7.26 13.02 -12.59
C CYS A 36 8.24 12.83 -13.76
N THR A 37 9.51 13.19 -13.53
CA THR A 37 10.60 13.08 -14.52
C THR A 37 11.26 11.71 -14.54
N ARG A 38 10.87 10.79 -13.65
CA ARG A 38 11.46 9.43 -13.52
C ARG A 38 12.94 9.43 -13.12
N CYS A 39 13.41 10.49 -12.44
CA CYS A 39 14.79 10.59 -11.93
C CYS A 39 15.16 9.56 -10.85
N CYS A 40 14.17 8.91 -10.23
CA CYS A 40 14.34 7.92 -9.16
C CYS A 40 14.90 8.46 -7.82
N ASP A 41 15.08 9.77 -7.66
CA ASP A 41 15.60 10.37 -6.41
C ASP A 41 14.78 9.95 -5.18
N CYS A 42 13.45 10.01 -5.28
CA CYS A 42 12.54 9.58 -4.21
C CYS A 42 12.71 8.11 -3.81
N ILE A 43 13.08 7.23 -4.75
CA ILE A 43 13.33 5.81 -4.49
C ILE A 43 14.63 5.65 -3.71
N ASN A 44 15.68 6.35 -4.15
CA ASN A 44 17.02 6.25 -3.58
C ASN A 44 17.11 6.75 -2.13
N VAL A 45 16.34 7.77 -1.78
CA VAL A 45 16.31 8.34 -0.43
C VAL A 45 15.33 7.64 0.51
N CYS A 46 14.55 6.66 0.06
CA CYS A 46 13.55 6.02 0.92
C CYS A 46 14.25 5.09 1.94
N PRO A 47 14.27 5.41 3.26
CA PRO A 47 14.99 4.60 4.25
C PRO A 47 14.38 3.21 4.45
N GLN A 48 13.08 3.07 4.18
CA GLN A 48 12.36 1.80 4.29
C GLN A 48 12.45 0.97 3.00
N HIS A 49 13.03 1.52 1.93
CA HIS A 49 13.18 0.86 0.62
C HIS A 49 11.87 0.30 0.02
N ILE A 50 10.72 0.88 0.37
CA ILE A 50 9.39 0.47 -0.10
C ILE A 50 9.02 1.05 -1.47
N LEU A 51 9.74 2.06 -1.96
CA LEU A 51 9.49 2.65 -3.25
C LEU A 51 10.24 1.87 -4.34
N VAL A 52 9.52 1.45 -5.37
CA VAL A 52 10.03 0.68 -6.50
C VAL A 52 9.55 1.27 -7.82
N MET A 53 10.15 0.87 -8.94
CA MET A 53 9.64 1.26 -10.26
C MET A 53 8.48 0.38 -10.69
N ASP A 54 7.41 1.01 -11.18
CA ASP A 54 6.34 0.34 -11.92
C ASP A 54 6.79 0.00 -13.36
N GLN A 55 5.92 -0.63 -14.15
CA GLN A 55 6.20 -1.01 -15.55
C GLN A 55 6.47 0.20 -16.47
N GLU A 56 6.12 1.40 -16.02
CA GLU A 56 6.22 2.65 -16.78
C GLU A 56 7.35 3.53 -16.23
N ALA A 57 8.27 2.92 -15.47
CA ALA A 57 9.44 3.53 -14.82
C ALA A 57 9.08 4.71 -13.91
N ARG A 58 7.95 4.61 -13.20
CA ARG A 58 7.52 5.59 -12.21
C ARG A 58 7.52 4.98 -10.80
N PRO A 59 7.73 5.78 -9.76
CA PRO A 59 7.75 5.26 -8.40
C PRO A 59 6.35 4.76 -7.99
N THR A 60 6.34 3.59 -7.34
CA THR A 60 5.18 2.94 -6.73
C THR A 60 5.57 2.31 -5.41
N VAL A 61 4.61 2.11 -4.51
CA VAL A 61 4.84 1.52 -3.18
C VAL A 61 4.70 -0.01 -3.22
N ASP A 62 5.63 -0.70 -2.57
CA ASP A 62 5.65 -2.14 -2.37
C ASP A 62 5.72 -2.47 -0.87
N PHE A 63 4.56 -2.75 -0.27
CA PHE A 63 4.42 -3.08 1.15
C PHE A 63 4.92 -4.49 1.52
N SER A 64 5.34 -5.31 0.55
CA SER A 64 5.99 -6.58 0.87
C SER A 64 7.37 -6.39 1.50
N ARG A 65 7.99 -5.21 1.28
CA ARG A 65 9.35 -4.89 1.74
C ARG A 65 9.36 -4.38 3.18
N ALA A 66 8.54 -3.37 3.47
CA ALA A 66 8.43 -2.74 4.78
C ALA A 66 7.17 -1.84 4.81
N GLU A 67 6.99 -1.11 5.91
CA GLU A 67 5.96 -0.08 6.04
C GLU A 67 6.44 1.31 5.62
N CYS A 68 5.51 2.23 5.41
CA CYS A 68 5.82 3.65 5.28
C CYS A 68 5.76 4.33 6.65
N THR A 69 6.87 4.88 7.10
CA THR A 69 6.97 5.64 8.36
C THR A 69 6.53 7.11 8.21
N PHE A 70 6.13 7.53 7.01
CA PHE A 70 5.77 8.91 6.69
C PHE A 70 6.88 9.95 7.01
N CYS A 71 8.15 9.57 6.89
CA CYS A 71 9.29 10.47 7.19
C CYS A 71 9.32 11.72 6.29
N GLY A 72 8.89 11.61 5.03
CA GLY A 72 8.82 12.75 4.09
C GLY A 72 10.07 12.94 3.22
N GLU A 73 11.13 12.15 3.40
CA GLU A 73 12.37 12.27 2.61
C GLU A 73 12.13 12.16 1.10
N CYS A 74 11.17 11.33 0.68
CA CYS A 74 10.79 11.21 -0.73
C CYS A 74 10.20 12.52 -1.31
N VAL A 75 9.52 13.32 -0.49
CA VAL A 75 8.97 14.63 -0.89
C VAL A 75 10.09 15.65 -1.01
N GLU A 76 11.01 15.67 -0.05
CA GLU A 76 12.16 16.59 -0.03
C GLU A 76 13.08 16.38 -1.23
N ALA A 77 13.32 15.12 -1.60
CA ALA A 77 14.11 14.77 -2.79
C ALA A 77 13.38 15.06 -4.12
N CYS A 78 12.07 15.28 -4.12
CA CYS A 78 11.28 15.43 -5.34
C CYS A 78 11.37 16.84 -5.93
N GLN A 79 12.49 17.15 -6.60
CA GLN A 79 12.69 18.40 -7.34
C GLN A 79 11.56 18.78 -8.32
N PRO A 80 10.99 17.85 -9.14
CA PRO A 80 9.91 18.21 -10.05
C PRO A 80 8.56 18.47 -9.35
N LYS A 81 8.49 18.33 -8.02
CA LYS A 81 7.27 18.54 -7.22
C LYS A 81 6.09 17.68 -7.69
N ALA A 82 6.39 16.44 -8.07
CA ALA A 82 5.37 15.41 -8.31
C ALA A 82 4.78 14.89 -6.99
N LEU A 83 5.56 14.97 -5.91
CA LEU A 83 5.13 14.73 -4.53
C LEU A 83 5.11 16.09 -3.81
N GLU A 84 4.03 16.39 -3.08
CA GLU A 84 3.85 17.69 -2.41
C GLU A 84 3.12 17.51 -1.08
N LYS A 85 3.87 17.63 0.03
CA LYS A 85 3.30 17.61 1.39
C LYS A 85 2.75 18.99 1.73
N ARG A 86 1.43 19.11 1.77
CA ARG A 86 0.73 20.31 2.28
C ARG A 86 0.38 20.12 3.74
N GLU A 87 0.39 21.19 4.51
CA GLU A 87 -0.01 21.16 5.92
C GLU A 87 -1.44 20.63 6.06
N GLY A 88 -1.64 19.69 6.99
CA GLY A 88 -2.93 19.02 7.20
C GLY A 88 -3.35 18.00 6.12
N ALA A 89 -2.64 17.88 5.00
CA ALA A 89 -2.97 16.90 3.98
C ALA A 89 -2.51 15.49 4.39
N PRO A 90 -3.39 14.47 4.33
CA PRO A 90 -2.99 13.10 4.62
C PRO A 90 -1.96 12.61 3.57
N PRO A 91 -1.06 11.67 3.92
CA PRO A 91 -0.12 11.08 2.98
C PRO A 91 -0.81 10.46 1.76
N TRP A 92 -1.98 9.87 1.96
CA TRP A 92 -2.83 9.29 0.91
C TRP A 92 -4.18 8.94 1.52
N GLN A 93 -5.07 8.39 0.70
CA GLN A 93 -6.36 7.86 1.15
C GLN A 93 -6.35 6.34 1.35
N LEU A 94 -5.19 5.70 1.22
CA LEU A 94 -5.07 4.24 1.33
C LEU A 94 -5.50 3.75 2.72
N LYS A 95 -6.19 2.62 2.75
CA LYS A 95 -6.60 1.92 3.97
C LYS A 95 -6.32 0.42 3.85
N ALA A 96 -6.12 -0.22 5.00
CA ALA A 96 -6.03 -1.67 5.06
C ALA A 96 -7.41 -2.29 4.90
N GLN A 97 -7.48 -3.38 4.14
CA GLN A 97 -8.69 -4.17 3.90
C GLN A 97 -8.38 -5.65 4.14
N ILE A 98 -9.17 -6.29 5.01
CA ILE A 98 -9.00 -7.70 5.36
C ILE A 98 -9.87 -8.56 4.43
N GLN A 99 -9.21 -9.37 3.60
CA GLN A 99 -9.83 -10.27 2.63
C GLN A 99 -10.46 -11.51 3.30
N ASN A 100 -11.16 -12.32 2.52
CA ASN A 100 -11.92 -13.47 3.03
C ASN A 100 -11.05 -14.69 3.37
N ASN A 101 -9.84 -14.78 2.80
CA ASN A 101 -8.86 -15.82 3.13
C ASN A 101 -8.11 -15.56 4.45
N CYS A 102 -8.55 -14.61 5.29
CA CYS A 102 -7.96 -14.32 6.59
C CYS A 102 -8.16 -15.50 7.56
N LEU A 103 -7.09 -15.95 8.19
CA LEU A 103 -7.10 -17.05 9.17
C LEU A 103 -8.13 -16.84 10.29
N ALA A 104 -8.27 -15.62 10.81
CA ALA A 104 -9.25 -15.30 11.84
C ALA A 104 -10.70 -15.43 11.34
N LYS A 105 -10.97 -15.14 10.07
CA LYS A 105 -12.28 -15.38 9.43
C LYS A 105 -12.53 -16.87 9.17
N THR A 106 -11.49 -17.69 9.12
CA THR A 106 -11.58 -19.16 8.98
C THR A 106 -11.41 -19.89 10.32
N ASN A 107 -11.75 -19.24 11.44
CA ASN A 107 -11.72 -19.80 12.80
C ASN A 107 -10.33 -20.22 13.33
N VAL A 108 -9.26 -19.61 12.83
CA VAL A 108 -7.90 -19.79 13.37
C VAL A 108 -7.50 -18.54 14.14
N VAL A 109 -7.03 -18.71 15.39
CA VAL A 109 -6.57 -17.58 16.21
C VAL A 109 -5.31 -16.97 15.59
N CYS A 110 -5.45 -15.77 15.04
CA CYS A 110 -4.36 -15.01 14.43
C CYS A 110 -4.57 -13.52 14.70
N ARG A 111 -3.55 -12.84 15.23
CA ARG A 111 -3.57 -11.40 15.53
C ARG A 111 -2.39 -10.61 14.97
N ALA A 112 -1.55 -11.25 14.16
CA ALA A 112 -0.31 -10.67 13.64
C ALA A 112 -0.48 -9.26 13.03
N CYS A 113 -1.54 -9.01 12.26
CA CYS A 113 -1.81 -7.69 11.70
C CYS A 113 -2.19 -6.64 12.75
N GLY A 114 -2.90 -7.03 13.80
CA GLY A 114 -3.25 -6.17 14.93
C GLY A 114 -2.04 -5.82 15.77
N ASP A 115 -1.20 -6.82 16.07
CA ASP A 115 0.02 -6.63 16.86
C ASP A 115 1.02 -5.71 16.14
N ALA A 116 1.08 -5.77 14.80
CA ALA A 116 1.91 -4.89 13.99
C ALA A 116 1.34 -3.47 13.82
N CYS A 117 0.06 -3.24 14.15
CA CYS A 117 -0.60 -1.95 13.90
C CYS A 117 -0.36 -0.97 15.05
N ALA A 118 0.67 -0.12 14.94
CA ALA A 118 1.03 0.86 15.96
C ALA A 118 -0.13 1.80 16.37
N VAL A 119 -0.98 2.19 15.42
CA VAL A 119 -2.15 3.06 15.64
C VAL A 119 -3.41 2.29 16.09
N GLN A 120 -3.31 0.98 16.29
CA GLN A 120 -4.39 0.11 16.76
C GLN A 120 -5.69 0.21 15.94
N ALA A 121 -5.55 0.42 14.63
CA ALA A 121 -6.69 0.50 13.72
C ALA A 121 -7.36 -0.86 13.47
N ILE A 122 -6.72 -1.99 13.80
CA ILE A 122 -7.27 -3.33 13.60
C ILE A 122 -7.75 -3.88 14.95
N ARG A 123 -9.07 -4.05 15.09
CA ARG A 123 -9.72 -4.56 16.29
C ARG A 123 -10.17 -6.00 16.10
N PHE A 124 -10.12 -6.79 17.16
CA PHE A 124 -10.56 -8.18 17.17
C PHE A 124 -11.72 -8.35 18.15
N SER A 125 -12.93 -8.47 17.62
CA SER A 125 -14.14 -8.63 18.43
C SER A 125 -14.33 -10.10 18.80
N PRO A 126 -14.51 -10.45 20.08
CA PRO A 126 -14.81 -11.82 20.51
C PRO A 126 -16.11 -12.31 19.88
N VAL A 127 -16.13 -13.59 19.50
CA VAL A 127 -17.33 -14.28 19.00
C VAL A 127 -17.47 -15.62 19.73
N PRO A 128 -18.67 -16.01 20.18
CA PRO A 128 -18.87 -17.30 20.85
C PRO A 128 -18.41 -18.47 19.99
N MET A 129 -17.63 -19.39 20.58
CA MET A 129 -17.16 -20.63 19.94
C MET A 129 -16.39 -20.44 18.62
N ALA A 130 -15.83 -19.24 18.39
CA ALA A 130 -15.12 -18.91 17.15
C ALA A 130 -13.87 -18.08 17.46
N ALA A 131 -12.97 -17.97 16.49
CA ALA A 131 -11.87 -17.01 16.61
C ALA A 131 -12.40 -15.57 16.58
N ALA A 132 -11.75 -14.67 17.32
CA ALA A 132 -12.12 -13.26 17.35
C ALA A 132 -12.04 -12.67 15.93
N GLN A 133 -13.11 -11.98 15.51
CA GLN A 133 -13.24 -11.49 14.15
C GLN A 133 -12.54 -10.13 13.98
N PRO A 134 -11.68 -9.98 12.96
CA PRO A 134 -10.94 -8.76 12.75
C PRO A 134 -11.75 -7.71 11.98
N ALA A 135 -11.62 -6.45 12.38
CA ALA A 135 -12.20 -5.30 11.68
C ALA A 135 -11.20 -4.15 11.65
N VAL A 136 -11.15 -3.41 10.53
CA VAL A 136 -10.30 -2.22 10.38
C VAL A 136 -11.15 -0.97 10.63
N ASP A 137 -10.71 -0.15 11.56
CA ASP A 137 -11.19 1.22 11.76
C ASP A 137 -10.55 2.13 10.73
N SER A 138 -11.35 2.60 9.76
CA SER A 138 -10.87 3.46 8.68
C SER A 138 -10.51 4.87 9.15
N GLY A 139 -11.02 5.33 10.29
CA GLY A 139 -10.67 6.62 10.89
C GLY A 139 -9.27 6.62 11.47
N LEU A 140 -8.84 5.51 12.06
CA LEU A 140 -7.50 5.34 12.65
C LEU A 140 -6.46 4.84 11.64
N CYS A 141 -6.85 4.05 10.66
CA CYS A 141 -5.91 3.44 9.71
C CYS A 141 -5.21 4.51 8.86
N THR A 142 -3.89 4.60 8.95
CA THR A 142 -3.08 5.55 8.16
C THR A 142 -2.73 5.03 6.76
N GLY A 143 -2.95 3.73 6.51
CA GLY A 143 -2.52 3.07 5.27
C GLY A 143 -1.00 2.84 5.20
N CYS A 144 -0.26 2.89 6.31
CA CYS A 144 1.20 2.72 6.33
C CYS A 144 1.70 1.36 5.83
N GLY A 145 0.84 0.33 5.82
CA GLY A 145 1.18 -1.01 5.35
C GLY A 145 1.86 -1.92 6.37
N ALA A 146 2.04 -1.50 7.63
CA ALA A 146 2.63 -2.32 8.72
C ALA A 146 2.03 -3.74 8.82
N CYS A 147 0.73 -3.83 8.62
CA CYS A 147 -0.03 -5.07 8.72
C CYS A 147 0.12 -6.01 7.52
N TYR A 148 0.69 -5.55 6.40
CA TYR A 148 0.75 -6.31 5.16
C TYR A 148 1.75 -7.47 5.23
N SER A 149 3.03 -7.17 5.48
CA SER A 149 4.11 -8.16 5.48
C SER A 149 3.96 -9.24 6.57
N PRO A 150 3.52 -8.92 7.81
CA PRO A 150 3.31 -9.93 8.86
C PRO A 150 2.13 -10.89 8.60
N CYS A 151 1.29 -10.67 7.58
CA CYS A 151 0.14 -11.52 7.32
C CYS A 151 0.57 -12.85 6.65
N PRO A 152 0.46 -14.01 7.34
CA PRO A 152 1.02 -15.27 6.84
C PRO A 152 0.31 -15.81 5.58
N VAL A 153 -0.92 -15.36 5.34
CA VAL A 153 -1.77 -15.78 4.22
C VAL A 153 -2.04 -14.65 3.23
N GLN A 154 -1.33 -13.52 3.36
CA GLN A 154 -1.48 -12.34 2.50
C GLN A 154 -2.94 -11.87 2.35
N ALA A 155 -3.73 -11.98 3.43
CA ALA A 155 -5.13 -11.57 3.46
C ALA A 155 -5.33 -10.06 3.67
N ILE A 156 -4.26 -9.27 3.66
CA ILE A 156 -4.30 -7.81 3.80
C ILE A 156 -4.07 -7.18 2.43
N ARG A 157 -4.97 -6.29 2.03
CA ARG A 157 -4.80 -5.41 0.88
C ARG A 157 -4.72 -3.97 1.36
N ILE A 158 -3.80 -3.19 0.81
CA ILE A 158 -3.76 -1.74 1.00
C ILE A 158 -4.30 -1.09 -0.28
N ALA A 159 -5.38 -0.32 -0.16
CA ALA A 159 -6.08 0.29 -1.29
C ALA A 159 -6.78 1.60 -0.89
#